data_AF-A0A382E808-F1
#
_entry.id   AF-A0A382E808-F1
#
_cell.length_a   1.000
_cell.length_b   1.000
_cell.length_c   1.000
_cell.angle_alpha   90.00
_cell.angle_beta   90.00
_cell.angle_gamma   90.00
#
_symmetry.space_group_name_H-M   'P 1'
#
loop_
_entity.id
_entity.type
_entity.pdbx_description
1 polymer ?
#
loop_
_entity_poly.entity_id
_entity_poly.type
_entity_poly.pdbx_seq_one_letter_code
_entity_poly.pdbx_strand_id
1 'polypeptide(L)'
;MPTNLEKWDVENQDFWESTGKTIANKNLWISIPALLLAFSVWMMWGMIVTYMDDFGFTFGMLQGLTKGTPEYEAMKKEISLLYYTLPAIAGLAGATLRLPNAFMISLAGGRNVIFITTMLLIVPVIGAGIGLSDINTSYGFFATMALLSGFGGGNFSSS
;
A
#
# COMPACT_ATOMS: atom_id res chain seq x y z
N MET A 1 -26.59 -17.57 -11.02
CA MET A 1 -25.69 -17.23 -12.14
C MET A 1 -24.37 -17.95 -11.91
N PRO A 2 -23.76 -18.54 -12.95
CA PRO A 2 -22.41 -19.09 -12.83
C PRO A 2 -21.42 -18.00 -12.39
N THR A 3 -20.45 -18.36 -11.56
CA THR A 3 -19.44 -17.43 -11.03
C THR A 3 -18.36 -17.06 -12.04
N ASN A 4 -18.19 -17.86 -13.10
CA ASN A 4 -17.23 -17.65 -14.17
C ASN A 4 -17.97 -17.35 -15.47
N LEU A 5 -17.44 -16.41 -16.26
CA LEU A 5 -18.02 -16.02 -17.54
C LEU A 5 -17.40 -16.84 -18.66
N GLU A 6 -18.19 -17.69 -19.32
CA GLU A 6 -17.73 -18.49 -20.47
C GLU A 6 -17.89 -17.74 -21.80
N LYS A 7 -18.86 -16.81 -21.88
CA LYS A 7 -19.11 -15.95 -23.04
C LYS A 7 -19.04 -14.48 -22.63
N TRP A 8 -18.12 -13.74 -23.23
CA TRP A 8 -17.92 -12.31 -23.01
C TRP A 8 -17.63 -11.61 -24.34
N ASP A 9 -18.67 -11.11 -24.99
CA ASP A 9 -18.59 -10.49 -26.33
C ASP A 9 -19.09 -9.04 -26.26
N VAL A 10 -18.25 -8.15 -25.76
CA VAL A 10 -18.60 -6.75 -25.49
C VAL A 10 -18.84 -5.92 -26.75
N GLU A 11 -18.36 -6.38 -27.91
CA GLU A 11 -18.53 -5.71 -29.20
C GLU A 11 -19.90 -6.02 -29.82
N ASN A 12 -20.58 -7.09 -29.37
CA ASN A 12 -21.95 -7.36 -29.77
C ASN A 12 -22.93 -6.47 -28.99
N GLN A 13 -23.60 -5.57 -29.71
CA GLN A 13 -24.54 -4.59 -29.16
C GLN A 13 -25.66 -5.24 -28.33
N ASP A 14 -26.28 -6.33 -28.83
CA ASP A 14 -27.38 -7.03 -28.16
C ASP A 14 -26.91 -7.66 -26.83
N PHE A 15 -25.72 -8.25 -26.82
CA PHE A 15 -25.10 -8.78 -25.60
C PHE A 15 -24.78 -7.67 -24.61
N TRP A 16 -24.21 -6.57 -25.08
CA TRP A 16 -23.84 -5.45 -24.23
C TRP A 16 -25.06 -4.83 -23.54
N GLU A 17 -26.12 -4.56 -24.28
CA GLU A 17 -27.34 -3.95 -23.76
C GLU A 17 -28.12 -4.89 -22.82
N SER A 18 -28.16 -6.19 -23.12
CA SER A 18 -28.89 -7.17 -22.31
C SER A 18 -28.14 -7.62 -21.05
N THR A 19 -26.82 -7.79 -21.12
CA THR A 19 -26.04 -8.50 -20.09
C THR A 19 -24.71 -7.81 -19.77
N GLY A 20 -23.89 -7.52 -20.78
CA GLY A 20 -22.50 -7.09 -20.62
C GLY A 20 -22.37 -5.81 -19.80
N LYS A 21 -23.20 -4.78 -20.10
CA LYS A 21 -23.19 -3.48 -19.44
C LYS A 21 -23.44 -3.59 -17.93
N THR A 22 -24.40 -4.41 -17.51
CA THR A 22 -24.72 -4.56 -16.08
C THR A 22 -23.59 -5.23 -15.31
N ILE A 23 -22.95 -6.24 -15.90
CA ILE A 23 -21.81 -6.93 -15.29
C ILE A 23 -20.59 -6.01 -15.23
N ALA A 24 -20.28 -5.30 -16.32
CA ALA A 24 -19.16 -4.37 -16.39
C ALA A 24 -19.29 -3.25 -15.34
N ASN A 25 -20.48 -2.63 -15.24
CA ASN A 25 -20.72 -1.59 -14.24
C ASN A 25 -20.57 -2.09 -12.81
N LYS A 26 -21.04 -3.31 -12.49
CA LYS A 26 -20.85 -3.90 -11.16
C LYS A 26 -19.38 -4.09 -10.82
N ASN A 27 -18.58 -4.60 -11.76
CA ASN A 27 -17.14 -4.75 -11.55
C ASN A 27 -16.45 -3.39 -11.39
N LEU A 28 -16.83 -2.41 -12.20
CA LEU A 28 -16.27 -1.06 -12.15
C LEU A 28 -16.53 -0.39 -10.79
N TRP A 29 -17.75 -0.46 -10.28
CA TRP A 29 -18.11 0.10 -8.97
C TRP A 29 -17.40 -0.56 -7.79
N ILE A 30 -16.88 -1.78 -7.97
CA ILE A 30 -16.06 -2.47 -6.96
C ILE A 30 -14.57 -2.13 -7.15
N SER A 31 -14.09 -2.06 -8.39
CA SER A 31 -12.68 -1.77 -8.70
C SER A 31 -12.28 -0.36 -8.29
N ILE A 32 -13.12 0.65 -8.53
CA ILE A 32 -12.83 2.05 -8.20
C ILE A 32 -12.50 2.25 -6.70
N PRO A 33 -13.36 1.88 -5.74
CA PRO A 33 -13.04 2.06 -4.33
C PRO A 33 -11.86 1.18 -3.88
N ALA A 34 -11.70 -0.02 -4.42
CA ALA A 34 -10.55 -0.87 -4.12
C ALA A 34 -9.23 -0.22 -4.54
N LEU A 35 -9.19 0.35 -5.75
CA LEU A 35 -8.03 1.07 -6.27
C LEU A 35 -7.77 2.35 -5.47
N LEU A 36 -8.82 3.08 -5.10
CA LEU A 36 -8.70 4.27 -4.26
C LEU A 36 -8.04 3.93 -2.92
N LEU A 37 -8.52 2.89 -2.24
CA LEU A 37 -7.94 2.43 -0.98
C LEU A 37 -6.49 1.98 -1.16
N ALA A 38 -6.17 1.29 -2.26
CA ALA A 38 -4.81 0.91 -2.60
C ALA A 38 -3.86 2.11 -2.70
N PHE A 39 -4.28 3.18 -3.37
CA PHE A 39 -3.51 4.43 -3.43
C PHE A 39 -3.42 5.13 -2.07
N SER A 40 -4.49 5.16 -1.28
CA SER A 40 -4.47 5.76 0.06
C SER A 40 -3.43 5.07 0.95
N VAL A 41 -3.39 3.73 0.96
CA VAL A 41 -2.43 2.96 1.76
C VAL A 41 -1.00 3.12 1.23
N TRP A 42 -0.83 3.19 -0.09
CA TRP A 42 0.50 3.37 -0.69
C TRP A 42 1.10 4.75 -0.37
N MET A 43 0.29 5.80 -0.42
CA MET A 43 0.74 7.18 -0.26
C MET A 43 0.73 7.69 1.18
N MET A 44 0.18 6.95 2.15
CA MET A 44 0.04 7.39 3.55
C MET A 44 1.38 7.79 4.21
N TRP A 45 2.49 7.18 3.78
CA TRP A 45 3.82 7.44 4.34
C TRP A 45 4.25 8.89 4.23
N GLY A 46 3.84 9.60 3.18
CA GLY A 46 4.15 11.03 3.03
C GLY A 46 3.59 11.88 4.17
N MET A 47 2.43 11.51 4.72
CA MET A 47 1.83 12.17 5.88
C MET A 47 2.38 11.60 7.20
N ILE A 48 2.53 10.29 7.30
CA ILE A 48 2.99 9.65 8.55
C ILE A 48 4.35 10.21 8.98
N VAL A 49 5.28 10.34 8.05
CA VAL A 49 6.66 10.76 8.36
C VAL A 49 6.77 12.19 8.87
N THR A 50 5.90 13.09 8.42
CA THR A 50 5.87 14.47 8.94
C THR A 50 5.43 14.47 10.40
N TYR A 51 4.41 13.67 10.74
CA TYR A 51 3.96 13.55 12.13
C TYR A 51 4.92 12.76 13.02
N MET A 52 5.67 11.80 12.46
CA MET A 52 6.70 11.08 13.21
C MET A 52 7.82 12.02 13.68
N ASP A 53 8.23 12.96 12.83
CA ASP A 53 9.21 13.99 13.21
C ASP A 53 8.63 14.93 14.28
N ASP A 54 7.39 15.42 14.09
CA ASP A 54 6.71 16.31 15.05
C ASP A 54 6.53 15.68 16.43
N PHE A 55 6.18 14.38 16.49
CA PHE A 55 6.02 13.64 17.74
C PHE A 55 7.32 13.10 18.32
N GLY A 56 8.44 13.31 17.64
CA GLY A 56 9.76 12.91 18.14
C GLY A 56 9.96 11.40 18.19
N PHE A 57 9.52 10.68 17.15
CA PHE A 57 9.90 9.28 16.99
C PHE A 57 11.42 9.14 17.04
N THR A 58 11.91 8.04 17.59
CA THR A 58 13.36 7.84 17.74
C THR A 58 13.82 6.51 17.19
N PHE A 59 12.88 5.65 16.81
CA PHE A 59 13.14 4.26 16.45
C PHE A 59 13.89 3.46 17.53
N GLY A 60 13.86 3.94 18.79
CA GLY A 60 14.65 3.41 19.90
C GLY A 60 16.13 3.77 19.83
N MET A 61 16.58 4.50 18.80
CA MET A 61 18.00 4.78 18.53
C MET A 61 18.58 5.87 19.45
N LEU A 62 17.73 6.64 20.14
CA LEU A 62 18.17 7.60 21.16
C LEU A 62 18.27 7.00 22.57
N GLN A 63 17.90 5.72 22.75
CA GLN A 63 17.92 5.09 24.05
C GLN A 63 19.36 4.93 24.55
N GLY A 64 19.66 5.48 25.73
CA GLY A 64 21.00 5.47 26.32
C GLY A 64 21.89 6.66 25.93
N LEU A 65 21.43 7.55 25.03
CA LEU A 65 22.13 8.80 24.71
C LEU A 65 21.66 9.93 25.62
N THR A 66 22.59 10.79 26.05
CA THR A 66 22.27 11.96 26.88
C THR A 66 21.96 13.15 25.97
N LYS A 67 20.80 13.78 26.17
CA LYS A 67 20.38 14.96 25.41
C LYS A 67 21.43 16.09 25.53
N GLY A 68 21.81 16.67 24.38
CA GLY A 68 22.79 17.75 24.31
C GLY A 68 24.25 17.29 24.15
N THR A 69 24.52 15.98 24.13
CA THR A 69 25.85 15.49 23.70
C THR A 69 25.98 15.58 22.17
N PRO A 70 27.20 15.71 21.63
CA PRO A 70 27.42 15.67 20.18
C PRO A 70 26.88 14.37 19.53
N GLU A 71 26.95 13.26 20.27
CA GLU A 71 26.43 11.95 19.83
C GLU A 71 24.91 11.95 19.69
N TYR A 72 24.18 12.58 20.62
CA TYR A 72 22.72 12.69 20.57
C TYR A 72 22.27 13.49 19.35
N GLU A 73 22.90 14.64 19.07
CA GLU A 73 22.53 15.48 17.93
C GLU A 73 22.89 14.84 16.60
N ALA A 74 24.00 14.10 16.53
CA ALA A 74 24.37 13.31 15.35
C ALA A 74 23.32 12.21 15.07
N MET A 75 22.92 11.45 16.09
CA MET A 75 21.91 10.39 15.95
C MET A 75 20.53 10.95 15.59
N LYS A 76 20.13 12.07 16.19
CA LYS A 76 18.87 12.75 15.85
C LYS A 76 18.82 13.16 14.37
N LYS A 77 19.94 13.63 13.82
CA LYS A 77 20.05 13.95 12.39
C LYS A 77 19.90 12.70 11.51
N GLU A 78 20.47 11.56 11.91
CA GLU A 78 20.32 10.30 11.19
C GLU A 78 18.86 9.82 11.19
N ILE A 79 18.19 9.87 12.35
CA ILE A 79 16.76 9.54 12.49
C ILE A 79 15.91 10.40 11.55
N SER A 80 16.20 11.70 11.47
CA SER A 80 15.48 12.61 10.57
C SER A 80 15.60 12.19 9.10
N LEU A 81 16.76 11.69 8.69
CA LEU A 81 16.96 11.15 7.33
C LEU A 81 16.17 9.86 7.10
N LEU A 82 16.08 8.99 8.11
CA LEU A 82 15.35 7.73 8.02
C LEU A 82 13.85 7.93 7.74
N TYR A 83 13.25 9.01 8.24
CA TYR A 83 11.85 9.33 7.91
C TYR A 83 11.61 9.40 6.41
N TYR A 84 12.46 10.11 5.66
CA TYR A 84 12.32 10.26 4.22
C TYR A 84 12.56 8.98 3.42
N THR A 85 13.18 7.98 4.04
CA THR A 85 13.39 6.69 3.38
C THR A 85 12.14 5.81 3.39
N LEU A 86 11.20 5.99 4.33
CA LEU A 86 9.97 5.19 4.39
C LEU A 86 9.06 5.39 3.15
N PRO A 87 8.74 6.62 2.71
CA PRO A 87 7.98 6.84 1.49
C PRO A 87 8.76 6.38 0.25
N ALA A 88 10.09 6.50 0.26
CA ALA A 88 10.94 6.03 -0.84
C ALA A 88 10.88 4.49 -0.97
N ILE A 89 10.91 3.76 0.15
CA ILE A 89 10.74 2.30 0.18
C ILE A 89 9.36 1.91 -0.36
N ALA A 90 8.30 2.58 0.10
CA ALA A 90 6.95 2.33 -0.39
C ALA A 90 6.84 2.59 -1.90
N GLY A 91 7.43 3.69 -2.39
CA GLY A 91 7.47 4.06 -3.81
C GLY A 91 8.22 3.03 -4.66
N LEU A 92 9.40 2.60 -4.20
CA LEU A 92 10.20 1.57 -4.88
C LEU A 92 9.46 0.24 -4.93
N ALA A 93 8.93 -0.22 -3.79
CA ALA A 93 8.17 -1.47 -3.71
C ALA A 93 6.95 -1.45 -4.64
N GLY A 94 6.20 -0.34 -4.65
CA GLY A 94 5.06 -0.16 -5.55
C GLY A 94 5.45 -0.22 -7.03
N ALA A 95 6.52 0.45 -7.43
CA ALA A 95 7.03 0.40 -8.80
C ALA A 95 7.45 -1.02 -9.21
N THR A 96 8.15 -1.75 -8.33
CA THR A 96 8.58 -3.14 -8.57
C THR A 96 7.38 -4.09 -8.67
N LEU A 97 6.39 -3.96 -7.79
CA LEU A 97 5.23 -4.86 -7.74
C LEU A 97 4.26 -4.68 -8.92
N ARG A 98 4.34 -3.60 -9.68
CA ARG A 98 3.56 -3.44 -10.93
C ARG A 98 3.86 -4.55 -11.95
N LEU A 99 5.11 -5.00 -12.05
CA LEU A 99 5.47 -6.03 -13.03
C LEU A 99 4.83 -7.39 -12.68
N PRO A 100 4.97 -7.93 -11.46
CA PRO A 100 4.22 -9.13 -11.05
C PRO A 100 2.70 -8.97 -11.11
N ASN A 101 2.14 -7.83 -10.67
CA ASN A 101 0.70 -7.62 -10.63
C ASN A 101 0.05 -7.66 -12.01
N ALA A 102 0.72 -7.16 -13.06
CA ALA A 102 0.22 -7.21 -14.43
C ALA A 102 -0.09 -8.65 -14.91
N PHE A 103 0.66 -9.64 -14.41
CA PHE A 103 0.45 -11.06 -14.75
C PHE A 103 -0.57 -11.77 -13.84
N MET A 104 -0.93 -11.19 -12.69
CA MET A 104 -1.82 -11.87 -11.76
C MET A 104 -3.26 -12.02 -12.28
N ILE A 105 -3.77 -11.03 -13.04
CA ILE A 105 -5.12 -11.12 -13.61
C ILE A 105 -5.24 -12.33 -14.54
N SER A 106 -4.25 -12.56 -15.40
CA SER A 106 -4.30 -13.68 -16.35
C SER A 106 -4.19 -15.04 -15.65
N LEU A 107 -3.48 -15.10 -14.52
CA LEU A 107 -3.30 -16.33 -13.73
C LEU A 107 -4.49 -16.68 -12.83
N ALA A 108 -5.05 -15.68 -12.13
CA ALA A 108 -6.01 -15.92 -11.05
C ALA A 108 -7.40 -15.29 -11.27
N GLY A 109 -7.57 -14.50 -12.34
CA GLY A 109 -8.79 -13.77 -12.68
C GLY A 109 -8.98 -12.49 -11.84
N GLY A 110 -9.58 -11.47 -12.46
CA GLY A 110 -9.70 -10.12 -11.85
C GLY A 110 -10.36 -10.11 -10.47
N ARG A 111 -11.45 -10.88 -10.27
CA ARG A 111 -12.15 -10.96 -8.98
C ARG A 111 -11.23 -11.39 -7.83
N ASN A 112 -10.47 -12.46 -8.03
CA ASN A 112 -9.64 -13.02 -6.97
C ASN A 112 -8.42 -12.14 -6.72
N VAL A 113 -7.83 -11.57 -7.78
CA VAL A 113 -6.69 -10.66 -7.67
C VAL A 113 -7.08 -9.42 -6.88
N ILE A 114 -8.15 -8.71 -7.27
CA ILE A 114 -8.62 -7.51 -6.57
C ILE A 114 -8.90 -7.83 -5.09
N PHE A 115 -9.55 -8.97 -4.81
CA PHE A 115 -9.83 -9.39 -3.43
C PHE A 115 -8.54 -9.59 -2.62
N ILE A 116 -7.63 -10.43 -3.12
CA ILE A 116 -6.40 -10.78 -2.40
C ILE A 116 -5.54 -9.54 -2.20
N THR A 117 -5.31 -8.76 -3.25
CA THR A 117 -4.43 -7.60 -3.15
C THR A 117 -5.03 -6.50 -2.27
N THR A 118 -6.35 -6.33 -2.24
CA THR A 118 -7.01 -5.40 -1.32
C THR A 118 -6.92 -5.89 0.13
N MET A 119 -7.10 -7.19 0.38
CA MET A 119 -6.95 -7.75 1.73
C MET A 119 -5.51 -7.62 2.26
N LEU A 120 -4.50 -7.79 1.41
CA LEU A 120 -3.10 -7.66 1.82
C LEU A 120 -2.78 -6.25 2.37
N LEU A 121 -3.50 -5.22 1.94
CA LEU A 121 -3.31 -3.83 2.42
C LEU A 121 -3.75 -3.62 3.87
N ILE A 122 -4.54 -4.53 4.44
CA ILE A 122 -4.92 -4.48 5.85
C ILE A 122 -3.68 -4.61 6.74
N VAL A 123 -2.71 -5.43 6.32
CA VAL A 123 -1.47 -5.68 7.08
C VAL A 123 -0.66 -4.39 7.30
N PRO A 124 -0.25 -3.63 6.27
CA PRO A 124 0.51 -2.41 6.47
C PRO A 124 -0.29 -1.30 7.18
N VAL A 125 -1.61 -1.24 7.02
CA VAL A 125 -2.45 -0.24 7.71
C VAL A 125 -2.52 -0.52 9.22
N ILE A 126 -2.93 -1.74 9.59
CA ILE A 126 -3.02 -2.13 11.01
C ILE A 126 -1.63 -2.13 11.64
N GLY A 127 -0.64 -2.68 10.94
CA GLY A 127 0.74 -2.70 11.40
C GLY A 127 1.29 -1.29 11.65
N ALA A 128 1.10 -0.35 10.71
CA ALA A 128 1.48 1.04 10.93
C ALA A 128 0.77 1.64 12.14
N GLY A 129 -0.54 1.42 12.32
CA GLY A 129 -1.27 1.90 13.50
C GLY A 129 -0.71 1.36 14.83
N ILE A 130 -0.35 0.07 14.86
CA ILE A 130 0.30 -0.54 16.03
C ILE A 130 1.67 0.10 16.28
N GLY A 131 2.50 0.24 15.24
CA GLY A 131 3.83 0.84 15.39
C GLY A 131 3.81 2.30 15.82
N LEU A 132 2.80 3.07 15.38
CA LEU A 132 2.62 4.46 15.77
C LEU A 132 2.18 4.64 17.23
N SER A 133 1.82 3.55 17.93
CA SER A 133 1.44 3.62 19.35
C SER A 133 2.65 3.76 20.29
N ASP A 134 3.88 3.53 19.81
CA ASP A 134 5.12 3.70 20.58
C ASP A 134 6.19 4.42 19.74
N ILE A 135 6.66 5.57 20.24
CA ILE A 135 7.70 6.42 19.62
C ILE A 135 9.06 5.70 19.46
N ASN A 136 9.26 4.61 20.20
CA ASN A 136 10.47 3.80 20.16
C ASN A 136 10.35 2.57 19.25
N THR A 137 9.21 2.38 18.57
CA THR A 137 9.05 1.29 17.60
C THR A 137 10.16 1.37 16.55
N SER A 138 10.85 0.24 16.34
CA SER A 138 12.04 0.19 15.48
C SER A 138 11.78 0.65 14.05
N TYR A 139 12.81 1.23 13.42
CA TYR A 139 12.76 1.62 12.01
C TYR A 139 12.45 0.43 11.10
N GLY A 140 13.03 -0.75 11.37
CA GLY A 140 12.81 -1.96 10.58
C GLY A 140 11.35 -2.40 10.53
N PHE A 141 10.59 -2.20 11.61
CA PHE A 141 9.16 -2.45 11.64
C PHE A 141 8.41 -1.52 10.65
N PHE A 142 8.67 -0.21 10.71
CA PHE A 142 8.07 0.75 9.79
C PHE A 142 8.51 0.51 8.34
N ALA A 143 9.78 0.21 8.10
CA ALA A 143 10.29 -0.10 6.77
C ALA A 143 9.61 -1.35 6.16
N THR A 144 9.30 -2.35 6.98
CA THR A 144 8.55 -3.53 6.54
C THR A 144 7.12 -3.17 6.17
N MET A 145 6.43 -2.37 7.00
CA MET A 145 5.08 -1.90 6.67
C MET A 145 5.08 -1.00 5.42
N ALA A 146 6.11 -0.17 5.24
CA ALA A 146 6.29 0.66 4.05
C ALA A 146 6.46 -0.20 2.79
N LEU A 147 7.32 -1.21 2.86
CA LEU A 147 7.50 -2.19 1.79
C LEU A 147 6.20 -2.91 1.45
N LEU A 148 5.46 -3.40 2.46
CA LEU A 148 4.19 -4.10 2.25
C LEU A 148 3.10 -3.17 1.70
N SER A 149 3.10 -1.88 2.05
CA SER A 149 2.16 -0.92 1.46
C SER A 149 2.35 -0.76 -0.06
N GLY A 150 3.52 -1.14 -0.59
CA GLY A 150 3.82 -1.21 -2.02
C GLY A 150 2.86 -2.09 -2.82
N PHE A 151 2.19 -3.08 -2.22
CA PHE A 151 1.11 -3.84 -2.88
C PHE A 151 0.04 -2.90 -3.44
N GLY A 152 -0.22 -1.77 -2.78
CA GLY A 152 -1.19 -0.78 -3.23
C GLY A 152 -0.77 -0.08 -4.53
N GLY A 153 0.53 0.20 -4.69
CA GLY A 153 1.09 0.75 -5.93
C GLY A 153 1.15 -0.26 -7.08
N GLY A 154 1.30 -1.55 -6.76
CA GLY A 154 1.21 -2.65 -7.73
C GLY A 154 -0.19 -2.81 -8.30
N ASN A 155 -1.23 -2.61 -7.49
CA ASN A 155 -2.65 -2.78 -7.89
C ASN A 155 -3.04 -1.92 -9.09
N PHE A 156 -2.37 -0.79 -9.32
CA PHE A 156 -2.60 0.06 -10.49
C PHE A 156 -2.45 -0.68 -11.83
N SER A 157 -1.59 -1.69 -11.90
CA SER A 157 -1.39 -2.49 -13.13
C SER A 157 -2.42 -3.59 -13.34
N SER A 158 -3.30 -3.82 -12.37
CA SER A 158 -4.17 -4.99 -12.30
C SER A 158 -5.60 -4.67 -11.83
N SER A 159 -6.08 -3.44 -12.03
CA SER A 159 -7.40 -2.96 -11.55
C SER A 159 -8.22 -2.32 -12.66
#